data_AF-A0A1H2I2J3-F1
#
_entry.id   AF-A0A1H2I2J3-F1
#
_cell.length_a   1.000
_cell.length_b   1.000
_cell.length_c   1.000
_cell.angle_alpha   90.00
_cell.angle_beta   90.00
_cell.angle_gamma   90.00
#
_symmetry.space_group_name_H-M   'P 1'
#
loop_
_entity.id
_entity.type
_entity.pdbx_description
1 polymer ?
#
loop_
_entity_poly.entity_id
_entity_poly.type
_entity_poly.pdbx_seq_one_letter_code
_entity_poly.pdbx_strand_id
1 'polypeptide(L)'
;MHVMREKTPVEVELIERARRLVPALRERAERADREGKVPDETIREMQEAGLFRALQPKQWDGYEVDPRTFFEIQMTLAEGCMSTAWIYGVMGVHPWQLARYPVEAQQDVWGEDTSTLISSTYMPVAQVTPVEGGYRISGRWGFSSGSEHCQWCLLGGILPADGDLPVEHGTFLVPRSDYRIEKNWDVLGLRGTGSHDIVVEDAFVPAHRVQRTNNSSLAATPGREVNTSPIYALPFAQVFTRAVSSSCLGALQGAINEFRDNAARHIGKHGARTAEDPVAQSAVAEAITTLDAFKLVLERNFAHMLALAEKGEIPDTETRLLYRYQSAQVTNVCAERVSDLLRSMAASGLYSSNPVARTFRDLHQARGHISNNVAAFGRSYGAVQLGLPNPDPYV
;
A
#
# COMPACT_ATOMS: atom_id res chain seq x y z
N MET A 1 -17.06 15.78 19.36
CA MET A 1 -17.27 15.23 17.99
C MET A 1 -16.13 15.71 17.13
N HIS A 2 -15.25 14.81 16.68
CA HIS A 2 -14.25 15.16 15.67
C HIS A 2 -15.03 15.30 14.35
N VAL A 3 -15.18 16.52 13.85
CA VAL A 3 -15.84 16.75 12.57
C VAL A 3 -14.94 16.11 11.50
N MET A 4 -15.48 15.17 10.72
CA MET A 4 -14.74 14.61 9.59
C MET A 4 -14.28 15.75 8.68
N ARG A 5 -13.03 15.71 8.21
CA ARG A 5 -12.48 16.76 7.35
C ARG A 5 -13.38 16.96 6.12
N GLU A 6 -13.64 18.22 5.78
CA GLU A 6 -14.26 18.56 4.51
C GLU A 6 -13.32 18.24 3.35
N LYS A 7 -13.75 17.36 2.45
CA LYS A 7 -13.01 16.97 1.25
C LYS A 7 -13.19 18.03 0.17
N THR A 8 -12.14 18.31 -0.59
CA THR A 8 -12.24 19.19 -1.76
C THR A 8 -13.09 18.53 -2.87
N PRO A 9 -13.62 19.30 -3.83
CA PRO A 9 -14.37 18.74 -4.96
C PRO A 9 -13.57 17.69 -5.77
N VAL A 10 -12.26 17.90 -5.92
CA VAL A 10 -11.36 16.96 -6.61
C VAL A 10 -11.25 15.63 -5.86
N GLU A 11 -11.14 15.70 -4.53
CA GLU A 11 -11.07 14.49 -3.69
C GLU A 11 -12.35 13.69 -3.74
N VAL A 12 -13.50 14.36 -3.66
CA VAL A 12 -14.82 13.72 -3.80
C VAL A 12 -14.93 13.04 -5.16
N GLU A 13 -14.57 13.73 -6.24
CA GLU A 13 -14.66 13.18 -7.60
C GLU A 13 -13.74 11.96 -7.80
N LEU A 14 -12.51 11.97 -7.28
CA LEU A 14 -11.61 10.80 -7.37
C LEU A 14 -12.17 9.58 -6.62
N ILE A 15 -12.80 9.79 -5.45
CA ILE A 15 -13.47 8.71 -4.73
C ILE A 15 -14.67 8.19 -5.53
N GLU A 16 -15.48 9.07 -6.13
CA GLU A 16 -16.60 8.64 -6.98
C GLU A 16 -16.13 7.86 -8.21
N ARG A 17 -15.02 8.27 -8.85
CA ARG A 17 -14.38 7.51 -9.94
C ARG A 17 -13.99 6.11 -9.49
N ALA A 18 -13.38 6.00 -8.31
CA ALA A 18 -13.03 4.70 -7.74
C ALA A 18 -14.28 3.83 -7.48
N ARG A 19 -15.36 4.40 -6.94
CA ARG A 19 -16.63 3.68 -6.73
C ARG A 19 -17.23 3.16 -8.03
N ARG A 20 -17.17 3.95 -9.11
CA ARG A 20 -17.67 3.55 -10.44
C ARG A 20 -16.94 2.32 -11.00
N LEU A 21 -15.69 2.06 -10.59
CA LEU A 21 -14.94 0.89 -11.02
C LEU A 21 -15.29 -0.39 -10.23
N VAL A 22 -15.81 -0.27 -9.01
CA VAL A 22 -16.03 -1.42 -8.10
C VAL A 22 -16.81 -2.58 -8.74
N PRO A 23 -17.90 -2.36 -9.50
CA PRO A 23 -18.62 -3.47 -10.16
C PRO A 23 -17.73 -4.25 -11.14
N ALA A 24 -16.97 -3.55 -12.00
CA ALA A 24 -16.07 -4.16 -12.96
C ALA A 24 -14.90 -4.88 -12.27
N LEU A 25 -14.35 -4.30 -11.20
CA LEU A 25 -13.31 -4.93 -10.39
C LEU A 25 -13.79 -6.25 -9.77
N ARG A 26 -15.04 -6.27 -9.27
CA ARG A 26 -15.65 -7.48 -8.70
C ARG A 26 -15.82 -8.58 -9.74
N GLU A 27 -16.31 -8.22 -10.93
CA GLU A 27 -16.47 -9.15 -12.06
C GLU A 27 -15.11 -9.74 -12.50
N ARG A 28 -14.06 -8.91 -12.54
CA ARG A 28 -12.72 -9.31 -13.00
C ARG A 28 -11.87 -9.98 -11.92
N ALA A 29 -12.28 -9.95 -10.65
CA ALA A 29 -11.47 -10.41 -9.53
C ALA A 29 -11.07 -11.90 -9.64
N GLU A 30 -11.97 -12.77 -10.12
CA GLU A 30 -11.66 -14.18 -10.34
C GLU A 30 -10.65 -14.37 -11.48
N ARG A 31 -10.78 -13.60 -12.56
CA ARG A 31 -9.80 -13.61 -13.65
C ARG A 31 -8.42 -13.19 -13.15
N ALA A 32 -8.34 -12.11 -12.37
CA ALA A 32 -7.09 -11.63 -11.80
C ALA A 32 -6.43 -12.69 -10.89
N ASP A 33 -7.20 -13.35 -10.02
CA ASP A 33 -6.71 -14.40 -9.12
C ASP A 33 -6.18 -15.63 -9.88
N ARG A 34 -6.88 -16.04 -10.95
CA ARG A 34 -6.49 -17.18 -11.78
C ARG A 34 -5.27 -16.88 -12.64
N GLU A 35 -5.23 -15.72 -13.29
CA GLU A 35 -4.15 -15.32 -14.21
C GLU A 35 -2.89 -14.86 -13.47
N GLY A 36 -2.98 -14.58 -12.17
CA GLY A 36 -1.85 -14.10 -11.38
C GLY A 36 -1.45 -12.65 -11.70
N LYS A 37 -2.36 -11.91 -12.36
CA LYS A 37 -2.12 -10.55 -12.86
C LYS A 37 -3.44 -9.78 -12.91
N VAL A 38 -3.45 -8.52 -12.46
CA VAL A 38 -4.59 -7.62 -12.68
C VAL A 38 -4.74 -7.36 -14.18
N PRO A 39 -5.96 -7.43 -14.76
CA PRO A 39 -6.14 -7.19 -16.19
C PRO A 39 -5.64 -5.83 -16.64
N ASP A 40 -5.01 -5.76 -17.82
CA ASP A 40 -4.48 -4.51 -18.35
C ASP A 40 -5.60 -3.48 -18.58
N GLU A 41 -6.82 -3.90 -18.92
CA GLU A 41 -7.97 -2.98 -18.99
C GLU A 41 -8.31 -2.33 -17.64
N THR A 42 -8.10 -3.02 -16.52
CA THR A 42 -8.33 -2.46 -15.19
C THR A 42 -7.29 -1.38 -14.88
N ILE A 43 -6.02 -1.59 -15.25
CA ILE A 43 -4.98 -0.58 -15.07
C ILE A 43 -5.27 0.67 -15.92
N ARG A 44 -5.64 0.48 -17.18
CA ARG A 44 -6.01 1.60 -18.08
C ARG A 44 -7.18 2.40 -17.51
N GLU A 45 -8.26 1.74 -17.10
CA GLU A 45 -9.43 2.42 -16.50
C GLU A 45 -9.05 3.21 -15.24
N MET A 46 -8.15 2.68 -14.40
CA MET A 46 -7.64 3.40 -13.21
C MET A 46 -6.75 4.58 -13.57
N GLN A 47 -5.93 4.49 -14.63
CA GLN A 47 -5.13 5.59 -15.16
C GLN A 47 -6.03 6.69 -15.75
N GLU A 48 -7.02 6.31 -16.57
CA GLU A 48 -8.02 7.23 -17.17
C GLU A 48 -8.84 7.93 -16.10
N ALA A 49 -9.20 7.23 -15.01
CA ALA A 49 -9.84 7.81 -13.84
C ALA A 49 -8.92 8.77 -13.05
N GLY A 50 -7.61 8.78 -13.34
CA GLY A 50 -6.62 9.63 -12.68
C GLY A 50 -6.17 9.12 -11.31
N LEU A 51 -6.52 7.89 -10.93
CA LEU A 51 -6.31 7.40 -9.57
C LEU A 51 -4.82 7.29 -9.23
N PHE A 52 -3.97 6.82 -10.16
CA PHE A 52 -2.52 6.74 -9.94
C PHE A 52 -1.82 8.10 -9.80
N ARG A 53 -2.48 9.20 -10.20
CA ARG A 53 -1.96 10.57 -10.09
C ARG A 53 -2.41 11.27 -8.80
N ALA A 54 -3.10 10.57 -7.91
CA ALA A 54 -3.66 11.13 -6.68
C ALA A 54 -2.59 11.84 -5.81
N LEU A 55 -1.44 11.20 -5.58
CA LEU A 55 -0.34 11.76 -4.78
C LEU A 55 0.80 12.36 -5.62
N GLN A 56 0.62 12.46 -6.93
CA GLN A 56 1.62 13.00 -7.84
C GLN A 56 1.63 14.54 -7.77
N PRO A 57 2.80 15.20 -7.97
CA PRO A 57 2.86 16.66 -7.99
C PRO A 57 2.05 17.29 -9.12
N LYS A 58 1.51 18.48 -8.86
CA LYS A 58 0.74 19.26 -9.86
C LYS A 58 1.56 19.61 -11.09
N GLN A 59 2.87 19.81 -10.94
CA GLN A 59 3.77 20.05 -12.08
C GLN A 59 3.84 18.86 -13.05
N TRP A 60 3.44 17.66 -12.61
CA TRP A 60 3.38 16.43 -13.41
C TRP A 60 1.93 15.94 -13.59
N ASP A 61 0.97 16.87 -13.76
CA ASP A 61 -0.47 16.61 -13.90
C ASP A 61 -1.12 15.84 -12.74
N GLY A 62 -0.48 15.85 -11.57
CA GLY A 62 -0.97 15.22 -10.37
C GLY A 62 -1.99 16.04 -9.59
N TYR A 63 -2.68 15.38 -8.66
CA TYR A 63 -3.73 16.01 -7.85
C TYR A 63 -3.26 16.48 -6.47
N GLU A 64 -2.13 15.96 -5.98
CA GLU A 64 -1.59 16.25 -4.63
C GLU A 64 -2.63 16.11 -3.50
N VAL A 65 -3.49 15.10 -3.59
CA VAL A 65 -4.57 14.93 -2.60
C VAL A 65 -4.04 14.53 -1.24
N ASP A 66 -4.87 14.76 -0.22
CA ASP A 66 -4.60 14.30 1.13
C ASP A 66 -4.45 12.76 1.15
N PRO A 67 -3.43 12.20 1.84
CA PRO A 67 -3.26 10.76 1.97
C PRO A 67 -4.50 10.04 2.52
N ARG A 68 -5.31 10.69 3.35
CA ARG A 68 -6.60 10.14 3.83
C ARG A 68 -7.53 9.82 2.66
N THR A 69 -7.64 10.73 1.70
CA THR A 69 -8.39 10.53 0.45
C THR A 69 -7.76 9.41 -0.39
N PHE A 70 -6.43 9.40 -0.52
CA PHE A 70 -5.72 8.33 -1.24
C PHE A 70 -6.04 6.93 -0.68
N PHE A 71 -6.01 6.77 0.64
CA PHE A 71 -6.35 5.49 1.28
C PHE A 71 -7.85 5.19 1.25
N GLU A 72 -8.73 6.19 1.22
CA GLU A 72 -10.17 5.99 0.97
C GLU A 72 -10.43 5.45 -0.44
N ILE A 73 -9.72 5.95 -1.45
CA ILE A 73 -9.74 5.38 -2.81
C ILE A 73 -9.26 3.92 -2.77
N GLN A 74 -8.15 3.64 -2.09
CA GLN A 74 -7.64 2.26 -1.96
C GLN A 74 -8.68 1.33 -1.31
N MET A 75 -9.28 1.76 -0.21
CA MET A 75 -10.35 1.00 0.47
C MET A 75 -11.54 0.79 -0.45
N THR A 76 -11.95 1.80 -1.21
CA THR A 76 -13.06 1.70 -2.16
C THR A 76 -12.79 0.65 -3.23
N LEU A 77 -11.62 0.68 -3.87
CA LEU A 77 -11.24 -0.31 -4.91
C LEU A 77 -11.20 -1.73 -4.35
N ALA A 78 -10.78 -1.89 -3.09
CA ALA A 78 -10.65 -3.19 -2.43
C ALA A 78 -12.01 -3.87 -2.17
N GLU A 79 -13.12 -3.12 -2.15
CA GLU A 79 -14.48 -3.70 -2.09
C GLU A 79 -14.83 -4.55 -3.32
N GLY A 80 -14.15 -4.30 -4.45
CA GLY A 80 -14.27 -5.10 -5.67
C GLY A 80 -13.17 -6.16 -5.79
N CYS A 81 -11.90 -5.75 -5.65
CA CYS A 81 -10.76 -6.65 -5.77
C CYS A 81 -9.58 -6.18 -4.89
N MET A 82 -9.26 -6.96 -3.84
CA MET A 82 -8.15 -6.63 -2.94
C MET A 82 -6.79 -6.59 -3.65
N SER A 83 -6.53 -7.50 -4.60
CA SER A 83 -5.29 -7.48 -5.39
C SER A 83 -5.14 -6.19 -6.21
N THR A 84 -6.22 -5.70 -6.82
CA THR A 84 -6.22 -4.42 -7.56
C THR A 84 -5.94 -3.24 -6.63
N ALA A 85 -6.58 -3.21 -5.46
CA ALA A 85 -6.35 -2.16 -4.48
C ALA A 85 -4.95 -2.24 -3.83
N TRP A 86 -4.38 -3.44 -3.70
CA TRP A 86 -3.01 -3.62 -3.22
C TRP A 86 -2.02 -2.98 -4.17
N ILE A 87 -2.10 -3.29 -5.48
CA ILE A 87 -1.23 -2.66 -6.47
C ILE A 87 -1.50 -1.16 -6.59
N TYR A 88 -2.74 -0.70 -6.44
CA TYR A 88 -3.06 0.74 -6.35
C TYR A 88 -2.31 1.41 -5.20
N GLY A 89 -2.35 0.82 -4.01
CA GLY A 89 -1.65 1.37 -2.85
C GLY A 89 -0.14 1.47 -3.10
N VAL A 90 0.46 0.39 -3.59
CA VAL A 90 1.91 0.33 -3.85
C VAL A 90 2.31 1.26 -4.99
N MET A 91 1.75 1.08 -6.19
CA MET A 91 2.12 1.89 -7.35
C MET A 91 1.70 3.36 -7.19
N GLY A 92 0.57 3.62 -6.53
CA GLY A 92 0.03 4.97 -6.32
C GLY A 92 0.73 5.77 -5.22
N VAL A 93 1.50 5.13 -4.32
CA VAL A 93 2.38 5.85 -3.36
C VAL A 93 3.75 6.16 -3.93
N HIS A 94 4.17 5.51 -5.01
CA HIS A 94 5.47 5.80 -5.61
C HIS A 94 5.59 7.21 -6.21
N PRO A 95 4.53 7.83 -6.79
CA PRO A 95 4.57 9.25 -7.14
C PRO A 95 4.88 10.17 -5.95
N TRP A 96 4.34 9.84 -4.77
CA TRP A 96 4.67 10.57 -3.53
C TRP A 96 6.14 10.45 -3.16
N GLN A 97 6.74 9.26 -3.34
CA GLN A 97 8.16 9.08 -3.07
C GLN A 97 9.02 9.77 -4.12
N LEU A 98 8.69 9.63 -5.42
CA LEU A 98 9.44 10.24 -6.52
C LEU A 98 9.45 11.77 -6.42
N ALA A 99 8.35 12.38 -5.95
CA ALA A 99 8.30 13.81 -5.67
C ALA A 99 9.35 14.32 -4.66
N ARG A 100 9.98 13.42 -3.88
CA ARG A 100 11.05 13.75 -2.92
C ARG A 100 12.45 13.64 -3.55
N TYR A 101 12.60 13.00 -4.70
CA TYR A 101 13.87 12.95 -5.44
C TYR A 101 14.17 14.31 -6.10
N PRO A 102 15.44 14.58 -6.49
CA PRO A 102 15.76 15.69 -7.37
C PRO A 102 14.81 15.78 -8.57
N VAL A 103 14.49 17.00 -9.02
CA VAL A 103 13.57 17.21 -10.16
C VAL A 103 14.07 16.48 -11.43
N GLU A 104 15.37 16.34 -11.59
CA GLU A 104 16.01 15.56 -12.67
C GLU A 104 15.51 14.11 -12.72
N ALA A 105 15.38 13.44 -11.57
CA ALA A 105 14.85 12.08 -11.52
C ALA A 105 13.34 12.02 -11.78
N GLN A 106 12.62 13.09 -11.43
CA GLN A 106 11.19 13.22 -11.76
C GLN A 106 11.02 13.40 -13.28
N GLN A 107 11.87 14.23 -13.90
CA GLN A 107 11.93 14.45 -15.34
C GLN A 107 12.29 13.16 -16.09
N ASP A 108 13.21 12.34 -15.57
CA ASP A 108 13.55 11.04 -16.15
C ASP A 108 12.34 10.10 -16.28
N VAL A 109 11.39 10.17 -15.34
CA VAL A 109 10.23 9.27 -15.30
C VAL A 109 9.00 9.89 -16.00
N TRP A 110 8.70 11.16 -15.74
CA TRP A 110 7.46 11.81 -16.16
C TRP A 110 7.64 12.86 -17.25
N GLY A 111 8.87 13.11 -17.69
CA GLY A 111 9.19 14.13 -18.68
C GLY A 111 8.53 13.92 -20.04
N GLU A 112 8.38 12.66 -20.46
CA GLU A 112 7.72 12.29 -21.72
C GLU A 112 6.25 11.88 -21.51
N ASP A 113 5.96 11.17 -20.42
CA ASP A 113 4.62 10.67 -20.11
C ASP A 113 4.38 10.72 -18.58
N THR A 114 3.50 11.63 -18.17
CA THR A 114 3.12 11.84 -16.76
C THR A 114 2.30 10.67 -16.18
N SER A 115 1.85 9.72 -17.02
CA SER A 115 1.14 8.52 -16.60
C SER A 115 2.05 7.33 -16.26
N THR A 116 3.36 7.47 -16.45
CA THR A 116 4.36 6.42 -16.21
C THR A 116 4.30 5.88 -14.79
N LEU A 117 4.14 4.55 -14.68
CA LEU A 117 3.99 3.85 -13.41
C LEU A 117 5.31 3.24 -12.93
N ILE A 118 5.46 3.22 -11.61
CA ILE A 118 6.65 2.76 -10.90
C ILE A 118 6.24 1.57 -10.04
N SER A 119 6.97 0.46 -10.06
CA SER A 119 6.88 -0.61 -9.08
C SER A 119 7.97 -0.46 -8.02
N SER A 120 8.00 -1.34 -7.03
CA SER A 120 9.10 -1.35 -6.07
C SER A 120 9.45 -2.75 -5.60
N THR A 121 10.56 -2.85 -4.87
CA THR A 121 10.49 -3.29 -3.48
C THR A 121 11.72 -2.81 -2.71
N TYR A 122 11.56 -2.55 -1.41
CA TYR A 122 12.55 -1.85 -0.59
C TYR A 122 13.50 -2.77 0.17
N MET A 123 13.40 -4.10 0.01
CA MET A 123 14.30 -5.02 0.71
C MET A 123 15.75 -4.71 0.31
N PRO A 124 16.66 -4.46 1.27
CA PRO A 124 18.02 -3.99 0.96
C PRO A 124 18.97 -5.14 0.59
N VAL A 125 18.71 -5.76 -0.56
CA VAL A 125 19.50 -6.90 -1.07
C VAL A 125 20.44 -6.53 -2.21
N ALA A 126 20.40 -5.29 -2.69
CA ALA A 126 21.36 -4.83 -3.69
C ALA A 126 22.79 -4.99 -3.19
N GLN A 127 23.64 -5.57 -4.03
CA GLN A 127 25.07 -5.33 -3.99
C GLN A 127 25.31 -3.97 -4.64
N VAL A 128 25.85 -3.03 -3.88
CA VAL A 128 26.06 -1.64 -4.30
C VAL A 128 27.55 -1.35 -4.40
N THR A 129 28.01 -0.92 -5.58
CA THR A 129 29.39 -0.48 -5.81
C THR A 129 29.39 1.00 -6.19
N PRO A 130 29.94 1.91 -5.37
CA PRO A 130 30.13 3.31 -5.74
C PRO A 130 31.03 3.42 -6.98
N VAL A 131 30.64 4.27 -7.92
CA VAL A 131 31.41 4.58 -9.12
C VAL A 131 31.32 6.09 -9.39
N GLU A 132 32.09 6.60 -10.35
CA GLU A 132 31.96 8.00 -10.76
C GLU A 132 30.52 8.30 -11.21
N GLY A 133 29.93 9.37 -10.66
CA GLY A 133 28.58 9.82 -11.00
C GLY A 133 27.41 9.04 -10.39
N GLY A 134 27.66 7.97 -9.63
CA GLY A 134 26.59 7.18 -9.02
C GLY A 134 27.01 5.81 -8.51
N TYR A 135 26.22 4.80 -8.84
CA TYR A 135 26.39 3.44 -8.32
C TYR A 135 26.18 2.40 -9.41
N ARG A 136 26.87 1.27 -9.29
CA ARG A 136 26.49 0.02 -9.96
C ARG A 136 25.79 -0.89 -8.98
N ILE A 137 24.65 -1.43 -9.39
CA ILE A 137 23.86 -2.34 -8.55
C ILE A 137 23.61 -3.68 -9.24
N SER A 138 23.65 -4.74 -8.44
CA SER A 138 23.21 -6.08 -8.83
C SER A 138 22.37 -6.69 -7.72
N GLY A 139 21.38 -7.50 -8.07
CA GLY A 139 20.59 -8.18 -7.07
C GLY A 139 19.33 -8.83 -7.62
N ARG A 140 18.65 -9.54 -6.71
CA ARG A 140 17.35 -10.14 -6.94
C ARG A 140 16.44 -9.74 -5.79
N TRP A 141 15.38 -9.04 -6.13
CA TRP A 141 14.39 -8.55 -5.19
C TRP A 141 13.08 -9.29 -5.38
N GLY A 142 12.51 -9.84 -4.31
CA GLY A 142 11.19 -10.46 -4.39
C GLY A 142 10.04 -9.48 -4.14
N PHE A 143 8.83 -9.90 -4.49
CA PHE A 143 7.57 -9.24 -4.11
C PHE A 143 7.29 -7.89 -4.81
N SER A 144 7.65 -7.72 -6.09
CA SER A 144 7.37 -6.48 -6.82
C SER A 144 5.95 -6.42 -7.40
N SER A 145 5.02 -5.98 -6.54
CA SER A 145 3.59 -5.92 -6.83
C SER A 145 3.28 -5.01 -8.03
N GLY A 146 2.52 -5.53 -9.00
CA GLY A 146 2.14 -4.81 -10.21
C GLY A 146 3.28 -4.54 -11.20
N SER A 147 4.44 -5.17 -11.02
CA SER A 147 5.66 -4.88 -11.79
C SER A 147 5.48 -4.99 -13.31
N GLU A 148 4.63 -5.89 -13.80
CA GLU A 148 4.34 -6.04 -15.22
C GLU A 148 3.64 -4.83 -15.86
N HIS A 149 3.11 -3.91 -15.05
CA HIS A 149 2.45 -2.69 -15.51
C HIS A 149 3.34 -1.44 -15.42
N CYS A 150 4.60 -1.59 -14.96
CA CYS A 150 5.49 -0.47 -14.64
C CYS A 150 6.66 -0.36 -15.61
N GLN A 151 7.10 0.88 -15.87
CA GLN A 151 8.30 1.17 -16.67
C GLN A 151 9.51 1.52 -15.82
N TRP A 152 9.34 1.64 -14.50
CA TRP A 152 10.39 1.96 -13.54
C TRP A 152 10.22 1.13 -12.29
N CYS A 153 11.30 0.93 -11.55
CA CYS A 153 11.29 0.22 -10.28
C CYS A 153 12.12 0.97 -9.22
N LEU A 154 11.58 1.08 -8.01
CA LEU A 154 12.29 1.53 -6.82
C LEU A 154 12.84 0.30 -6.07
N LEU A 155 14.16 0.15 -6.03
CA LEU A 155 14.83 -1.02 -5.48
C LEU A 155 15.66 -0.67 -4.25
N GLY A 156 15.49 -1.43 -3.17
CA GLY A 156 16.22 -1.21 -1.91
C GLY A 156 17.66 -1.73 -1.96
N GLY A 157 18.59 -0.99 -1.38
CA GLY A 157 19.96 -1.44 -1.15
C GLY A 157 20.58 -0.82 0.09
N ILE A 158 21.79 -1.24 0.42
CA ILE A 158 22.57 -0.62 1.47
C ILE A 158 23.58 0.32 0.82
N LEU A 159 23.44 1.61 1.08
CA LEU A 159 24.45 2.60 0.68
C LEU A 159 25.67 2.41 1.59
N PRO A 160 26.87 2.24 1.02
CA PRO A 160 28.08 2.15 1.82
C PRO A 160 28.32 3.47 2.56
N ALA A 161 29.10 3.40 3.64
CA ALA A 161 29.54 4.59 4.34
C ALA A 161 30.36 5.49 3.39
N ASP A 162 30.18 6.80 3.50
CA ASP A 162 30.84 7.80 2.68
C ASP A 162 31.30 8.97 3.57
N GLY A 163 32.60 9.04 3.83
CA GLY A 163 33.17 9.95 4.83
C GLY A 163 32.52 9.75 6.20
N ASP A 164 31.86 10.80 6.71
CA ASP A 164 31.16 10.79 7.99
C ASP A 164 29.72 10.24 7.91
N LEU A 165 29.21 9.94 6.70
CA LEU A 165 27.87 9.39 6.52
C LEU A 165 27.89 7.88 6.83
N PRO A 166 27.07 7.40 7.78
CA PRO A 166 27.00 5.99 8.08
C PRO A 166 26.35 5.20 6.94
N VAL A 167 26.52 3.89 7.02
CA VAL A 167 25.77 2.92 6.21
C VAL A 167 24.28 3.18 6.38
N GLU A 168 23.55 3.31 5.27
CA GLU A 168 22.13 3.66 5.30
C GLU A 168 21.31 2.86 4.28
N HIS A 169 20.02 2.70 4.56
CA HIS A 169 19.07 2.20 3.58
C HIS A 169 18.91 3.19 2.43
N GLY A 170 19.25 2.74 1.21
CA GLY A 170 19.06 3.48 -0.02
C GLY A 170 17.92 2.89 -0.85
N THR A 171 17.28 3.74 -1.64
CA THR A 171 16.36 3.35 -2.70
C THR A 171 16.91 3.84 -4.03
N PHE A 172 17.02 2.93 -5.00
CA PHE A 172 17.53 3.16 -6.35
C PHE A 172 16.36 3.17 -7.32
N LEU A 173 16.26 4.21 -8.14
CA LEU A 173 15.24 4.32 -9.20
C LEU A 173 15.82 3.82 -10.52
N VAL A 174 15.27 2.70 -11.01
CA VAL A 174 15.83 1.92 -12.14
C VAL A 174 14.82 1.81 -13.28
N PRO A 175 15.19 2.14 -14.53
CA PRO A 175 14.30 2.03 -15.68
C PRO A 175 14.12 0.58 -16.13
N ARG A 176 13.02 0.31 -16.85
CA ARG A 176 12.65 -1.01 -17.38
C ARG A 176 13.75 -1.69 -18.18
N SER A 177 14.57 -0.93 -18.90
CA SER A 177 15.68 -1.45 -19.71
C SER A 177 16.75 -2.17 -18.88
N ASP A 178 16.85 -1.85 -17.59
CA ASP A 178 17.98 -2.24 -16.75
C ASP A 178 17.60 -3.36 -15.77
N TYR A 179 16.39 -3.92 -15.88
CA TYR A 179 15.95 -5.05 -15.07
C TYR A 179 15.06 -6.01 -15.85
N ARG A 180 15.05 -7.26 -15.41
CA ARG A 180 14.07 -8.27 -15.86
C ARG A 180 13.10 -8.61 -14.74
N ILE A 181 11.87 -8.95 -15.13
CA ILE A 181 10.89 -9.57 -14.22
C ILE A 181 11.01 -11.09 -14.37
N GLU A 182 11.24 -11.77 -13.25
CA GLU A 182 11.21 -13.23 -13.15
C GLU A 182 9.81 -13.67 -12.72
N LYS A 183 9.07 -14.32 -13.62
CA LYS A 183 7.65 -14.62 -13.38
C LYS A 183 7.44 -15.84 -12.47
N ASN A 184 7.56 -15.61 -11.16
CA ASN A 184 7.57 -16.66 -10.13
C ASN A 184 6.48 -16.51 -9.05
N TRP A 185 5.33 -15.88 -9.35
CA TRP A 185 4.29 -15.56 -8.36
C TRP A 185 3.16 -16.60 -8.32
N ASP A 186 3.43 -17.77 -7.76
CA ASP A 186 2.41 -18.79 -7.48
C ASP A 186 2.20 -18.94 -5.96
N VAL A 187 1.16 -18.26 -5.45
CA VAL A 187 0.91 -18.08 -4.01
C VAL A 187 -0.55 -18.37 -3.64
N LEU A 188 -0.84 -18.44 -2.34
CA LEU A 188 -2.18 -18.80 -1.85
C LEU A 188 -3.22 -17.68 -2.00
N GLY A 189 -2.83 -16.44 -1.73
CA GLY A 189 -3.68 -15.25 -1.82
C GLY A 189 -2.89 -14.07 -2.39
N LEU A 190 -3.58 -12.95 -2.65
CA LEU A 190 -3.05 -11.82 -3.41
C LEU A 190 -2.43 -12.28 -4.74
N ARG A 191 -3.01 -13.31 -5.37
CA ARG A 191 -2.45 -13.89 -6.59
C ARG A 191 -2.44 -12.87 -7.72
N GLY A 192 -3.50 -12.08 -7.84
CA GLY A 192 -3.64 -11.08 -8.88
C GLY A 192 -2.63 -9.94 -8.81
N THR A 193 -1.88 -9.77 -7.70
CA THR A 193 -0.90 -8.67 -7.61
C THR A 193 0.31 -8.88 -8.52
N GLY A 194 0.55 -10.10 -9.02
CA GLY A 194 1.69 -10.40 -9.88
C GLY A 194 3.01 -9.93 -9.26
N SER A 195 3.22 -10.21 -7.97
CA SER A 195 4.35 -9.68 -7.19
C SER A 195 5.66 -10.42 -7.47
N HIS A 196 6.00 -10.50 -8.75
CA HIS A 196 7.17 -11.17 -9.28
C HIS A 196 8.49 -10.59 -8.77
N ASP A 197 9.56 -11.38 -8.91
CA ASP A 197 10.89 -10.91 -8.58
C ASP A 197 11.45 -9.97 -9.67
N ILE A 198 12.25 -9.00 -9.24
CA ILE A 198 13.04 -8.11 -10.11
C ILE A 198 14.50 -8.54 -10.02
N VAL A 199 15.13 -8.73 -11.17
CA VAL A 199 16.55 -9.06 -11.26
C VAL A 199 17.30 -7.98 -12.03
N VAL A 200 18.35 -7.46 -11.41
CA VAL A 200 19.26 -6.46 -11.98
C VAL A 200 20.66 -7.07 -12.05
N GLU A 201 21.29 -6.96 -13.21
CA GLU A 201 22.66 -7.40 -13.45
C GLU A 201 23.50 -6.19 -13.85
N ASP A 202 24.27 -5.68 -12.89
CA ASP A 202 25.29 -4.65 -13.09
C ASP A 202 24.78 -3.36 -13.77
N ALA A 203 23.62 -2.87 -13.33
CA ALA A 203 23.03 -1.62 -13.83
C ALA A 203 23.71 -0.40 -13.20
N PHE A 204 24.00 0.60 -14.03
CA PHE A 204 24.44 1.92 -13.55
C PHE A 204 23.23 2.78 -13.15
N VAL A 205 23.24 3.32 -11.94
CA VAL A 205 22.22 4.23 -11.41
C VAL A 205 22.91 5.56 -11.07
N PRO A 206 22.56 6.67 -11.74
CA PRO A 206 23.17 7.97 -11.46
C PRO A 206 22.73 8.49 -10.08
N ALA A 207 23.57 9.33 -9.46
CA ALA A 207 23.38 9.80 -8.09
C ALA A 207 22.02 10.47 -7.84
N HIS A 208 21.48 11.22 -8.83
CA HIS A 208 20.19 11.89 -8.70
C HIS A 208 18.99 10.92 -8.66
N ARG A 209 19.18 9.66 -9.06
CA ARG A 209 18.20 8.56 -8.98
C ARG A 209 18.36 7.70 -7.73
N VAL A 210 19.03 8.22 -6.69
CA VAL A 210 19.22 7.52 -5.42
C VAL A 210 18.73 8.37 -4.27
N GLN A 211 17.92 7.77 -3.39
CA GLN A 211 17.43 8.41 -2.17
C GLN A 211 17.89 7.63 -0.93
N ARG A 212 18.29 8.36 0.11
CA ARG A 212 18.46 7.85 1.47
C ARG A 212 17.08 7.71 2.13
N THR A 213 16.54 6.50 2.17
CA THR A 213 15.11 6.21 2.43
C THR A 213 14.63 6.73 3.78
N ASN A 214 15.48 6.65 4.80
CA ASN A 214 15.11 6.97 6.19
C ASN A 214 15.41 8.42 6.56
N ASN A 215 16.13 9.15 5.70
CA ASN A 215 16.46 10.54 5.90
C ASN A 215 15.36 11.44 5.30
N SER A 216 14.68 12.19 6.16
CA SER A 216 13.61 13.14 5.76
C SER A 216 14.05 14.61 5.84
N SER A 217 15.35 14.88 5.96
CA SER A 217 15.89 16.24 5.82
C SER A 217 15.69 16.76 4.39
N LEU A 218 15.59 18.07 4.21
CA LEU A 218 15.50 18.67 2.87
C LEU A 218 16.67 18.26 1.97
N ALA A 219 17.88 18.18 2.51
CA ALA A 219 19.06 17.72 1.77
C ALA A 219 18.93 16.28 1.21
N ALA A 220 18.27 15.37 1.95
CA ALA A 220 18.01 14.01 1.49
C ALA A 220 16.72 13.87 0.65
N THR A 221 15.92 14.94 0.57
CA THR A 221 14.67 15.00 -0.17
C THR A 221 14.58 16.30 -0.99
N PRO A 222 15.54 16.58 -1.89
CA PRO A 222 15.66 17.89 -2.56
C PRO A 222 14.45 18.22 -3.44
N GLY A 223 13.67 17.21 -3.87
CA GLY A 223 12.41 17.43 -4.59
C GLY A 223 11.40 18.26 -3.80
N ARG A 224 11.48 18.28 -2.46
CA ARG A 224 10.60 19.09 -1.59
C ARG A 224 10.89 20.59 -1.64
N GLU A 225 11.99 21.02 -2.24
CA GLU A 225 12.24 22.44 -2.49
C GLU A 225 11.28 22.99 -3.57
N VAL A 226 10.84 22.13 -4.49
CA VAL A 226 9.89 22.47 -5.56
C VAL A 226 8.48 21.94 -5.23
N ASN A 227 8.40 20.70 -4.75
CA ASN A 227 7.17 20.03 -4.34
C ASN A 227 6.85 20.37 -2.87
N THR A 228 6.29 21.55 -2.64
CA THR A 228 6.15 22.13 -1.28
C THR A 228 4.89 21.70 -0.52
N SER A 229 4.00 20.89 -1.14
CA SER A 229 2.83 20.35 -0.45
C SER A 229 3.24 19.57 0.82
N PRO A 230 2.58 19.79 1.98
CA PRO A 230 2.92 19.12 3.25
C PRO A 230 2.88 17.60 3.16
N ILE A 231 2.13 17.03 2.21
CA ILE A 231 2.06 15.57 2.03
C ILE A 231 3.45 14.97 1.79
N TYR A 232 4.35 15.67 1.08
CA TYR A 232 5.68 15.16 0.74
C TYR A 232 6.65 15.16 1.93
N ALA A 233 6.34 15.92 2.99
CA ALA A 233 7.11 15.95 4.22
C ALA A 233 6.78 14.79 5.19
N LEU A 234 5.76 13.99 4.89
CA LEU A 234 5.39 12.85 5.74
C LEU A 234 6.52 11.80 5.83
N PRO A 235 6.69 11.09 6.96
CA PRO A 235 7.72 10.06 7.06
C PRO A 235 7.40 8.84 6.17
N PHE A 236 8.39 8.34 5.42
CA PHE A 236 8.26 7.18 4.52
C PHE A 236 7.55 6.00 5.16
N ALA A 237 8.01 5.62 6.34
CA ALA A 237 7.48 4.53 7.15
C ALA A 237 5.99 4.66 7.49
N GLN A 238 5.44 5.88 7.53
CA GLN A 238 4.04 6.13 7.89
C GLN A 238 3.11 6.13 6.69
N VAL A 239 3.63 6.45 5.50
CA VAL A 239 2.86 6.43 4.25
C VAL A 239 2.90 5.03 3.61
N PHE A 240 4.09 4.46 3.41
CA PHE A 240 4.25 3.18 2.72
C PHE A 240 3.59 2.01 3.47
N THR A 241 3.66 1.97 4.80
CA THR A 241 3.03 0.89 5.59
C THR A 241 1.51 0.86 5.44
N ARG A 242 0.89 2.02 5.17
CA ARG A 242 -0.55 2.12 4.91
C ARG A 242 -0.92 1.62 3.52
N ALA A 243 -0.06 1.81 2.52
CA ALA A 243 -0.25 1.28 1.17
C ALA A 243 -0.38 -0.25 1.14
N VAL A 244 0.25 -0.94 2.09
CA VAL A 244 0.23 -2.41 2.22
C VAL A 244 -0.66 -2.93 3.37
N SER A 245 -1.47 -2.05 3.98
CA SER A 245 -2.44 -2.45 5.02
C SER A 245 -3.86 -2.00 4.70
N SER A 246 -4.07 -0.83 4.10
CA SER A 246 -5.40 -0.21 3.97
C SER A 246 -6.32 -0.94 2.97
N SER A 247 -5.78 -1.64 1.98
CA SER A 247 -6.58 -2.53 1.11
C SER A 247 -7.30 -3.62 1.91
N CYS A 248 -6.76 -4.05 3.05
CA CYS A 248 -7.40 -5.03 3.93
C CYS A 248 -8.74 -4.53 4.48
N LEU A 249 -8.85 -3.23 4.79
CA LEU A 249 -10.08 -2.62 5.31
C LEU A 249 -11.18 -2.64 4.25
N GLY A 250 -10.86 -2.25 3.02
CA GLY A 250 -11.82 -2.30 1.92
C GLY A 250 -12.17 -3.73 1.50
N ALA A 251 -11.22 -4.65 1.56
CA ALA A 251 -11.48 -6.06 1.29
C ALA A 251 -12.45 -6.66 2.32
N LEU A 252 -12.27 -6.34 3.62
CA LEU A 252 -13.23 -6.73 4.65
C LEU A 252 -14.61 -6.10 4.43
N GLN A 253 -14.68 -4.84 3.99
CA GLN A 253 -15.96 -4.21 3.59
C GLN A 253 -16.63 -4.96 2.43
N GLY A 254 -15.87 -5.33 1.40
CA GLY A 254 -16.35 -6.18 0.30
C GLY A 254 -16.87 -7.52 0.80
N ALA A 255 -16.14 -8.18 1.71
CA ALA A 255 -16.56 -9.44 2.32
C ALA A 255 -17.84 -9.30 3.16
N ILE A 256 -18.00 -8.20 3.91
CA ILE A 256 -19.24 -7.89 4.65
C ILE A 256 -20.43 -7.77 3.70
N ASN A 257 -20.25 -7.08 2.57
CA ASN A 257 -21.31 -6.89 1.58
C ASN A 257 -21.74 -8.25 0.99
N GLU A 258 -20.78 -9.06 0.54
CA GLU A 258 -21.04 -10.41 0.01
C GLU A 258 -21.67 -11.34 1.05
N PHE A 259 -21.20 -11.27 2.30
CA PHE A 259 -21.75 -12.04 3.41
C PHE A 259 -23.21 -11.67 3.68
N ARG A 260 -23.55 -10.38 3.73
CA ARG A 260 -24.94 -9.92 3.96
C ARG A 260 -25.87 -10.38 2.85
N ASP A 261 -25.44 -10.27 1.60
CA ASP A 261 -26.21 -10.69 0.43
C ASP A 261 -26.45 -12.20 0.44
N ASN A 262 -25.41 -12.99 0.75
CA ASN A 262 -25.53 -14.43 0.92
C ASN A 262 -26.46 -14.78 2.09
N ALA A 263 -26.27 -14.17 3.25
CA ALA A 263 -26.99 -14.50 4.46
C ALA A 263 -28.48 -14.22 4.37
N ALA A 264 -28.88 -13.19 3.61
CA ALA A 264 -30.28 -12.87 3.33
C ALA A 264 -30.98 -13.91 2.44
N ARG A 265 -30.23 -14.61 1.58
CA ARG A 265 -30.76 -15.58 0.59
C ARG A 265 -30.60 -17.04 1.01
N HIS A 266 -29.53 -17.37 1.72
CA HIS A 266 -29.19 -18.74 2.08
C HIS A 266 -30.12 -19.28 3.17
N ILE A 267 -30.77 -20.40 2.88
CA ILE A 267 -31.58 -21.17 3.82
C ILE A 267 -30.80 -22.43 4.18
N GLY A 268 -30.51 -22.60 5.47
CA GLY A 268 -29.79 -23.75 5.99
C GLY A 268 -30.64 -25.03 5.99
N LYS A 269 -30.01 -26.16 6.32
CA LYS A 269 -30.65 -27.50 6.35
C LYS A 269 -31.95 -27.55 7.17
N HIS A 270 -32.03 -26.75 8.23
CA HIS A 270 -33.16 -26.72 9.15
C HIS A 270 -34.22 -25.65 8.81
N GLY A 271 -34.14 -25.03 7.63
CA GLY A 271 -35.15 -24.09 7.13
C GLY A 271 -35.00 -22.64 7.58
N ALA A 272 -34.10 -22.34 8.53
CA ALA A 272 -33.78 -20.98 8.95
C ALA A 272 -32.80 -20.31 7.97
N ARG A 273 -32.91 -18.99 7.83
CA ARG A 273 -31.94 -18.20 7.05
C ARG A 273 -30.66 -18.00 7.85
N THR A 274 -29.51 -17.88 7.18
CA THR A 274 -28.25 -17.49 7.86
C THR A 274 -28.39 -16.15 8.58
N ALA A 275 -29.19 -15.22 8.04
CA ALA A 275 -29.49 -13.95 8.69
C ALA A 275 -30.17 -14.07 10.07
N GLU A 276 -30.78 -15.23 10.37
CA GLU A 276 -31.43 -15.52 11.65
C GLU A 276 -30.49 -16.21 12.65
N ASP A 277 -29.29 -16.60 12.23
CA ASP A 277 -28.27 -17.19 13.11
C ASP A 277 -27.60 -16.12 13.98
N PRO A 278 -27.69 -16.19 15.33
CA PRO A 278 -27.03 -15.24 16.22
C PRO A 278 -25.51 -15.18 16.03
N VAL A 279 -24.86 -16.29 15.67
CA VAL A 279 -23.40 -16.32 15.43
C VAL A 279 -23.06 -15.48 14.19
N ALA A 280 -23.84 -15.61 13.13
CA ALA A 280 -23.70 -14.80 11.92
C ALA A 280 -23.94 -13.31 12.20
N GLN A 281 -24.94 -12.99 13.02
CA GLN A 281 -25.25 -11.61 13.44
C GLN A 281 -24.10 -10.97 14.23
N SER A 282 -23.52 -11.70 15.19
CA SER A 282 -22.36 -11.23 15.94
C SER A 282 -21.12 -11.07 15.05
N ALA A 283 -20.85 -12.02 14.14
CA ALA A 283 -19.69 -11.95 13.25
C ALA A 283 -19.73 -10.70 12.35
N VAL A 284 -20.88 -10.39 11.75
CA VAL A 284 -21.01 -9.19 10.91
C VAL A 284 -20.97 -7.90 11.72
N ALA A 285 -21.53 -7.87 12.93
CA ALA A 285 -21.45 -6.71 13.81
C ALA A 285 -19.99 -6.39 14.18
N GLU A 286 -19.23 -7.39 14.61
CA GLU A 286 -17.81 -7.26 14.95
C GLU A 286 -16.97 -6.78 13.77
N ALA A 287 -17.23 -7.30 12.57
CA ALA A 287 -16.55 -6.88 11.35
C ALA A 287 -16.83 -5.41 11.00
N ILE A 288 -18.09 -4.96 11.11
CA ILE A 288 -18.49 -3.56 10.86
C ILE A 288 -17.84 -2.62 11.87
N THR A 289 -17.93 -2.93 13.17
CA THR A 289 -17.33 -2.08 14.23
C THR A 289 -15.81 -2.02 14.12
N THR A 290 -15.17 -3.12 13.71
CA THR A 290 -13.72 -3.16 13.44
C THR A 290 -13.33 -2.16 12.35
N LEU A 291 -14.09 -2.11 11.25
CA LEU A 291 -13.81 -1.17 10.14
C LEU A 291 -13.95 0.29 10.58
N ASP A 292 -14.99 0.61 11.33
CA ASP A 292 -15.21 1.96 11.85
C ASP A 292 -14.03 2.42 12.71
N ALA A 293 -13.62 1.58 13.67
CA ALA A 293 -12.50 1.87 14.56
C ALA A 293 -11.17 2.09 13.80
N PHE A 294 -10.84 1.22 12.83
CA PHE A 294 -9.59 1.39 12.07
C PHE A 294 -9.60 2.58 11.13
N LYS A 295 -10.74 2.91 10.52
CA LYS A 295 -10.89 4.13 9.70
C LYS A 295 -10.66 5.38 10.56
N LEU A 296 -11.24 5.45 11.76
CA LEU A 296 -11.00 6.55 12.68
C LEU A 296 -9.53 6.68 13.11
N VAL A 297 -8.85 5.56 13.36
CA VAL A 297 -7.41 5.56 13.70
C VAL A 297 -6.56 6.05 12.53
N LEU A 298 -6.84 5.61 11.30
CA LEU A 298 -6.14 6.08 10.10
C LEU A 298 -6.32 7.58 9.91
N GLU A 299 -7.56 8.05 9.97
CA GLU A 299 -7.93 9.47 9.86
C GLU A 299 -7.20 10.33 10.88
N ARG A 300 -7.26 9.94 12.17
CA ARG A 300 -6.58 10.63 13.27
C ARG A 300 -5.08 10.71 13.05
N ASN A 301 -4.45 9.59 12.67
CA ASN A 301 -3.00 9.52 12.51
C ASN A 301 -2.52 10.45 11.38
N PHE A 302 -3.18 10.44 10.23
CA PHE A 302 -2.83 11.34 9.13
C PHE A 302 -3.17 12.80 9.41
N ALA A 303 -4.31 13.08 10.07
CA ALA A 303 -4.64 14.44 10.48
C ALA A 303 -3.54 15.05 11.36
N HIS A 304 -3.04 14.29 12.34
CA HIS A 304 -1.95 14.72 13.20
C HIS A 304 -0.64 14.92 12.44
N MET A 305 -0.24 13.95 11.60
CA MET A 305 1.00 14.06 10.84
C MET A 305 1.01 15.24 9.86
N LEU A 306 -0.12 15.52 9.20
CA LEU A 306 -0.24 16.65 8.29
C LEU A 306 -0.18 17.99 9.02
N ALA A 307 -0.85 18.11 10.18
CA ALA A 307 -0.80 19.33 10.99
C ALA A 307 0.62 19.65 11.51
N LEU A 308 1.45 18.62 11.73
CA LEU A 308 2.88 18.79 12.04
C LEU A 308 3.70 19.14 10.79
N ALA A 309 3.45 18.45 9.68
CA ALA A 309 4.14 18.70 8.41
C ALA A 309 3.95 20.13 7.90
N GLU A 310 2.77 20.72 8.08
CA GLU A 310 2.48 22.13 7.78
C GLU A 310 3.37 23.12 8.57
N LYS A 311 3.86 22.70 9.73
CA LYS A 311 4.78 23.49 10.59
C LYS A 311 6.25 23.13 10.36
N GLY A 312 6.55 22.21 9.44
CA GLY A 312 7.89 21.66 9.26
C GLY A 312 8.33 20.69 10.36
N GLU A 313 7.38 20.16 11.14
CA GLU A 313 7.62 19.22 12.23
C GLU A 313 7.28 17.77 11.82
N ILE A 314 7.81 16.81 12.56
CA ILE A 314 7.44 15.38 12.45
C ILE A 314 6.97 14.87 13.82
N PRO A 315 6.09 13.86 13.88
CA PRO A 315 5.72 13.28 15.16
C PRO A 315 6.94 12.67 15.85
N ASP A 316 6.95 12.71 17.18
CA ASP A 316 8.00 12.08 17.97
C ASP A 316 8.10 10.56 17.73
N THR A 317 9.20 9.98 18.21
CA THR A 317 9.51 8.54 18.05
C THR A 317 8.40 7.65 18.63
N GLU A 318 7.87 8.00 19.79
CA GLU A 318 6.82 7.24 20.45
C GLU A 318 5.53 7.19 19.61
N THR A 319 5.09 8.34 19.12
CA THR A 319 3.93 8.50 18.26
C THR A 319 4.09 7.75 16.95
N ARG A 320 5.27 7.83 16.32
CA ARG A 320 5.55 7.11 15.07
C ARG A 320 5.58 5.59 15.27
N LEU A 321 6.08 5.09 16.42
CA LEU A 321 6.02 3.67 16.78
C LEU A 321 4.58 3.20 17.02
N LEU A 322 3.77 3.99 17.74
CA LEU A 322 2.35 3.71 17.91
C LEU A 322 1.65 3.59 16.55
N TYR A 323 1.88 4.55 15.64
CA TYR A 323 1.23 4.55 14.33
C TYR A 323 1.64 3.36 13.47
N ARG A 324 2.92 2.95 13.55
CA ARG A 324 3.40 1.71 12.91
C ARG A 324 2.69 0.48 13.46
N TYR A 325 2.63 0.34 14.78
CA TYR A 325 1.97 -0.79 15.41
C TYR A 325 0.48 -0.85 15.03
N GLN A 326 -0.22 0.28 15.09
CA GLN A 326 -1.61 0.39 14.65
C GLN A 326 -1.80 0.02 13.17
N SER A 327 -0.84 0.30 12.29
CA SER A 327 -0.87 -0.14 10.88
C SER A 327 -0.75 -1.64 10.76
N ALA A 328 0.18 -2.24 11.48
CA ALA A 328 0.41 -3.67 11.40
C ALA A 328 -0.79 -4.50 11.90
N GLN A 329 -1.54 -3.96 12.87
CA GLN A 329 -2.75 -4.62 13.41
C GLN A 329 -3.86 -4.78 12.37
N VAL A 330 -4.00 -3.83 11.43
CA VAL A 330 -5.09 -3.82 10.44
C VAL A 330 -5.23 -5.16 9.74
N THR A 331 -4.15 -5.68 9.19
CA THR A 331 -4.16 -6.90 8.38
C THR A 331 -4.54 -8.14 9.20
N ASN A 332 -4.00 -8.24 10.42
CA ASN A 332 -4.24 -9.41 11.27
C ASN A 332 -5.68 -9.45 11.79
N VAL A 333 -6.20 -8.30 12.27
CA VAL A 333 -7.58 -8.22 12.75
C VAL A 333 -8.56 -8.39 11.59
N CYS A 334 -8.31 -7.82 10.41
CA CYS A 334 -9.18 -8.05 9.24
C CYS A 334 -9.21 -9.53 8.83
N ALA A 335 -8.08 -10.24 8.89
CA ALA A 335 -8.01 -11.67 8.60
C ALA A 335 -8.83 -12.50 9.61
N GLU A 336 -8.84 -12.13 10.89
CA GLU A 336 -9.70 -12.76 11.90
C GLU A 336 -11.19 -12.50 11.60
N ARG A 337 -11.57 -11.25 11.31
CA ARG A 337 -12.96 -10.90 11.00
C ARG A 337 -13.48 -11.60 9.75
N VAL A 338 -12.69 -11.67 8.67
CA VAL A 338 -13.13 -12.42 7.47
C VAL A 338 -13.23 -13.93 7.75
N SER A 339 -12.39 -14.47 8.65
CA SER A 339 -12.47 -15.89 9.05
C SER A 339 -13.81 -16.20 9.74
N ASP A 340 -14.28 -15.30 10.61
CA ASP A 340 -15.58 -15.43 11.27
C ASP A 340 -16.75 -15.33 10.29
N LEU A 341 -16.67 -14.40 9.32
CA LEU A 341 -17.66 -14.30 8.24
C LEU A 341 -17.69 -15.58 7.40
N LEU A 342 -16.53 -16.05 6.94
CA LEU A 342 -16.42 -17.23 6.08
C LEU A 342 -16.93 -18.49 6.79
N ARG A 343 -16.57 -18.67 8.07
CA ARG A 343 -17.08 -19.76 8.91
C ARG A 343 -18.61 -19.77 9.01
N SER A 344 -19.22 -18.59 8.95
CA SER A 344 -20.68 -18.41 9.01
C SER A 344 -21.38 -18.62 7.66
N MET A 345 -20.65 -18.93 6.58
CA MET A 345 -21.23 -19.21 5.24
C MET A 345 -21.46 -20.71 4.95
N ALA A 346 -21.29 -21.57 5.96
CA ALA A 346 -21.45 -23.03 5.85
C ALA A 346 -20.69 -23.62 4.64
N ALA A 347 -21.23 -24.66 4.00
CA ALA A 347 -20.59 -25.34 2.86
C ALA A 347 -20.32 -24.41 1.66
N SER A 348 -21.07 -23.30 1.53
CA SER A 348 -20.84 -22.34 0.44
C SER A 348 -19.50 -21.61 0.57
N GLY A 349 -18.98 -21.46 1.79
CA GLY A 349 -17.66 -20.88 2.07
C GLY A 349 -16.48 -21.77 1.63
N LEU A 350 -16.73 -23.04 1.30
CA LEU A 350 -15.67 -24.00 0.95
C LEU A 350 -15.17 -23.88 -0.49
N TYR A 351 -15.94 -23.24 -1.37
CA TYR A 351 -15.60 -23.15 -2.79
C TYR A 351 -14.58 -22.02 -3.03
N SER A 352 -13.53 -22.31 -3.80
CA SER A 352 -12.53 -21.30 -4.20
C SER A 352 -13.12 -20.16 -5.05
N SER A 353 -14.26 -20.39 -5.70
CA SER A 353 -15.03 -19.40 -6.43
C SER A 353 -15.82 -18.43 -5.52
N ASN A 354 -15.96 -18.73 -4.23
CA ASN A 354 -16.64 -17.84 -3.30
C ASN A 354 -15.81 -16.55 -3.10
N PRO A 355 -16.39 -15.35 -3.34
CA PRO A 355 -15.69 -14.08 -3.16
C PRO A 355 -15.11 -13.88 -1.76
N VAL A 356 -15.84 -14.31 -0.71
CA VAL A 356 -15.38 -14.21 0.69
C VAL A 356 -14.21 -15.18 0.94
N ALA A 357 -14.21 -16.36 0.32
CA ALA A 357 -13.08 -17.30 0.43
C ALA A 357 -11.81 -16.76 -0.27
N ARG A 358 -11.96 -16.05 -1.39
CA ARG A 358 -10.85 -15.32 -2.03
C ARG A 358 -10.32 -14.21 -1.13
N THR A 359 -11.20 -13.36 -0.58
CA THR A 359 -10.81 -12.31 0.37
C THR A 359 -10.14 -12.88 1.62
N PHE A 360 -10.59 -14.03 2.13
CA PHE A 360 -9.92 -14.77 3.19
C PHE A 360 -8.47 -15.12 2.82
N ARG A 361 -8.24 -15.72 1.64
CA ARG A 361 -6.88 -16.03 1.18
C ARG A 361 -6.02 -14.77 1.07
N ASP A 362 -6.54 -13.71 0.46
CA ASP A 362 -5.83 -12.45 0.25
C ASP A 362 -5.44 -11.78 1.57
N LEU A 363 -6.38 -11.69 2.54
CA LEU A 363 -6.12 -11.14 3.86
C LEU A 363 -5.10 -11.97 4.65
N HIS A 364 -5.17 -13.30 4.57
CA HIS A 364 -4.19 -14.16 5.20
C HIS A 364 -2.80 -14.05 4.57
N GLN A 365 -2.71 -13.91 3.23
CA GLN A 365 -1.44 -13.66 2.55
C GLN A 365 -0.84 -12.30 2.97
N ALA A 366 -1.66 -11.25 3.06
CA ALA A 366 -1.21 -9.90 3.40
C ALA A 366 -0.49 -9.82 4.75
N ARG A 367 -0.77 -10.75 5.69
CA ARG A 367 -0.10 -10.85 7.01
C ARG A 367 1.39 -11.16 6.89
N GLY A 368 1.82 -11.78 5.78
CA GLY A 368 3.22 -12.12 5.52
C GLY A 368 4.09 -10.92 5.14
N HIS A 369 3.49 -9.77 4.81
CA HIS A 369 4.25 -8.57 4.50
C HIS A 369 4.99 -8.04 5.74
N ILE A 370 6.28 -7.70 5.62
CA ILE A 370 7.11 -7.27 6.75
C ILE A 370 6.51 -6.08 7.52
N SER A 371 5.92 -5.11 6.81
CA SER A 371 5.22 -3.94 7.39
C SER A 371 3.96 -4.30 8.19
N ASN A 372 3.43 -5.52 8.02
CA ASN A 372 2.25 -6.00 8.72
C ASN A 372 2.61 -6.94 9.89
N ASN A 373 3.89 -7.00 10.28
CA ASN A 373 4.35 -7.83 11.39
C ASN A 373 3.98 -7.24 12.77
N VAL A 374 2.80 -7.60 13.25
CA VAL A 374 2.25 -7.14 14.56
C VAL A 374 3.20 -7.44 15.71
N ALA A 375 3.82 -8.62 15.73
CA ALA A 375 4.70 -9.02 16.83
C ALA A 375 5.96 -8.15 16.88
N ALA A 376 6.57 -7.85 15.74
CA ALA A 376 7.75 -7.00 15.67
C ALA A 376 7.43 -5.56 16.13
N PHE A 377 6.43 -4.93 15.53
CA PHE A 377 6.11 -3.53 15.85
C PHE A 377 5.45 -3.36 17.22
N GLY A 378 4.73 -4.37 17.71
CA GLY A 378 4.23 -4.40 19.09
C GLY A 378 5.37 -4.47 20.11
N ARG A 379 6.42 -5.26 19.85
CA ARG A 379 7.63 -5.25 20.68
C ARG A 379 8.36 -3.91 20.61
N SER A 380 8.51 -3.30 19.43
CA SER A 380 9.17 -2.00 19.29
C SER A 380 8.45 -0.90 20.07
N TYR A 381 7.12 -0.80 19.92
CA TYR A 381 6.33 0.17 20.66
C TYR A 381 6.36 -0.12 22.17
N GLY A 382 6.10 -1.37 22.57
CA GLY A 382 6.09 -1.76 23.98
C GLY A 382 7.44 -1.55 24.69
N ALA A 383 8.56 -1.77 24.00
CA ALA A 383 9.89 -1.52 24.54
C ALA A 383 10.08 -0.04 24.94
N VAL A 384 9.71 0.89 24.05
CA VAL A 384 9.79 2.33 24.33
C VAL A 384 8.85 2.77 25.45
N GLN A 385 7.64 2.21 25.52
CA GLN A 385 6.71 2.47 26.63
C GLN A 385 7.26 2.02 27.99
N LEU A 386 8.18 1.05 28.01
CA LEU A 386 8.85 0.54 29.20
C LEU A 386 10.24 1.18 29.43
N GLY A 387 10.55 2.27 28.74
CA GLY A 387 11.78 3.04 28.93
C GLY A 387 13.02 2.46 28.23
N LEU A 388 12.86 1.51 27.31
CA LEU A 388 13.96 1.00 26.49
C LEU A 388 14.17 1.87 25.24
N PRO A 389 15.37 1.86 24.62
CA PRO A 389 15.62 2.55 23.36
C PRO A 389 14.75 2.02 22.21
N ASN A 390 14.50 2.86 21.20
CA ASN A 390 13.81 2.45 19.98
C ASN A 390 14.60 1.38 19.20
N PRO A 391 14.04 0.18 18.95
CA PRO A 391 14.70 -0.86 18.18
C PRO A 391 14.36 -0.84 16.68
N ASP A 392 13.45 0.03 16.22
CA ASP A 392 13.00 0.10 14.83
C ASP A 392 13.81 1.15 14.03
N PRO A 393 14.63 0.74 13.05
CA PRO A 393 15.54 1.64 12.32
C PRO A 393 14.85 2.61 11.36
N TYR A 394 13.54 2.48 11.17
CA TYR A 394 12.75 3.38 10.32
C TYR A 394 11.93 4.39 11.14
N VAL A 395 12.05 4.37 12.47
CA VAL A 395 11.43 5.33 13.38
C VAL A 395 12.51 6.04 14.18
#